data_AF-A0A1F2R0I2-F1
#
_entry.id   AF-A0A1F2R0I2-F1
#
_cell.length_a   1.000
_cell.length_b   1.000
_cell.length_c   1.000
_cell.angle_alpha   90.00
_cell.angle_beta   90.00
_cell.angle_gamma   90.00
#
_symmetry.space_group_name_H-M   'P 1'
#
loop_
_entity.id
_entity.type
_entity.pdbx_description
1 polymer ?
#
loop_
_entity_poly.entity_id
_entity_poly.type
_entity_poly.pdbx_seq_one_letter_code
_entity_poly.pdbx_strand_id
1 'polypeptide(L)'
;MWTVCLRPIVCSESCHPELSQPASELVGRNGRRLIDELRTTVTRDAEAFREEFAGDRTRDVIVEATAPGAGFVVRKPAPAAVSLTVTPNLESAAMVCHYRFTLTNGLPPREDRIDVLLVGDGGETLQMKHHGTGQVFATTDALSEFLLVPVLTGRPR
;
A
#
# COMPACT_ATOMS: atom_id res chain seq x y z
N MET A 1 -23.35 -63.15 24.68
CA MET A 1 -24.59 -62.37 24.91
C MET A 1 -24.18 -61.09 25.67
N TRP A 2 -24.10 -59.98 24.93
CA TRP A 2 -23.99 -58.54 25.32
C TRP A 2 -22.72 -57.96 25.98
N THR A 3 -21.82 -57.56 25.08
CA THR A 3 -21.07 -56.30 24.94
C THR A 3 -21.45 -55.14 25.89
N VAL A 4 -20.45 -54.57 26.57
CA VAL A 4 -20.49 -53.20 27.12
C VAL A 4 -19.91 -52.25 26.07
N CYS A 5 -20.79 -51.47 25.44
CA CYS A 5 -20.39 -50.41 24.51
C CYS A 5 -19.85 -49.21 25.30
N LEU A 6 -18.61 -48.82 25.00
CA LEU A 6 -18.12 -47.47 25.24
C LEU A 6 -19.02 -46.49 24.46
N ARG A 7 -19.61 -45.52 25.15
CA ARG A 7 -20.23 -44.35 24.52
C ARG A 7 -19.13 -43.32 24.25
N PRO A 8 -18.91 -42.85 23.02
CA PRO A 8 -18.31 -41.55 22.81
C PRO A 8 -19.37 -40.47 23.02
N ILE A 9 -18.93 -39.43 23.71
CA ILE A 9 -19.60 -38.16 23.90
C ILE A 9 -19.95 -37.58 22.52
N VAL A 10 -21.24 -37.34 22.29
CA VAL A 10 -21.72 -36.56 21.17
C VAL A 10 -21.33 -35.10 21.46
N CYS A 11 -20.22 -34.63 20.90
CA CYS A 11 -20.02 -33.20 20.72
C CYS A 11 -20.99 -32.75 19.62
N SER A 12 -22.04 -32.06 20.04
CA SER A 12 -23.01 -31.43 19.14
C SER A 12 -22.29 -30.38 18.29
N GLU A 13 -22.04 -30.71 17.03
CA GLU A 13 -21.69 -29.75 15.99
C GLU A 13 -22.86 -28.77 15.83
N SER A 14 -22.76 -27.62 16.50
CA SER A 14 -23.35 -26.38 16.04
C SER A 14 -22.20 -25.45 15.67
N CYS A 15 -21.40 -25.87 14.69
CA CYS A 15 -20.46 -24.97 14.02
C CYS A 15 -21.32 -24.10 13.09
N HIS A 16 -21.78 -22.95 13.57
CA HIS A 16 -22.14 -21.87 12.68
C HIS A 16 -20.90 -21.57 11.83
N PRO A 17 -20.94 -21.66 10.49
CA PRO A 17 -19.93 -20.98 9.70
C PRO A 17 -20.25 -19.49 9.85
N GLU A 18 -19.61 -18.84 10.82
CA GLU A 18 -19.37 -17.41 10.68
C GLU A 18 -18.74 -17.23 9.31
N LEU A 19 -19.38 -16.41 8.48
CA LEU A 19 -18.97 -16.11 7.11
C LEU A 19 -17.67 -15.28 7.15
N SER A 20 -16.59 -15.86 7.67
CA SER A 20 -15.24 -15.32 7.49
C SER A 20 -14.94 -15.47 6.01
N GLN A 21 -15.04 -14.38 5.26
CA GLN A 21 -14.56 -14.32 3.89
C GLN A 21 -13.13 -14.88 3.89
N PRO A 22 -12.77 -15.81 2.99
CA PRO A 22 -11.39 -16.24 2.90
C PRO A 22 -10.55 -14.99 2.65
N ALA A 23 -9.51 -14.76 3.46
CA ALA A 23 -8.72 -13.53 3.45
C ALA A 23 -8.26 -13.09 2.03
N SER A 24 -8.10 -14.06 1.12
CA SER A 24 -7.82 -13.86 -0.30
C SER A 24 -8.92 -13.09 -1.07
N GLU A 25 -10.21 -13.35 -0.82
CA GLU A 25 -11.32 -12.63 -1.48
C GLU A 25 -11.49 -11.22 -0.95
N LEU A 26 -11.28 -11.02 0.36
CA LEU A 26 -11.28 -9.71 1.00
C LEU A 26 -10.17 -8.84 0.41
N VAL A 27 -8.95 -9.37 0.31
CA VAL A 27 -7.80 -8.69 -0.32
C VAL A 27 -8.06 -8.41 -1.80
N GLY A 28 -8.68 -9.32 -2.54
CA GLY A 28 -8.97 -9.13 -3.97
C GLY A 28 -9.88 -7.93 -4.24
N ARG A 29 -11.03 -7.85 -3.56
CA ARG A 29 -12.01 -6.76 -3.75
C ARG A 29 -11.57 -5.46 -3.06
N ASN A 30 -11.18 -5.55 -1.78
CA ASN A 30 -10.88 -4.36 -0.99
C ASN A 30 -9.47 -3.83 -1.27
N GLY A 31 -8.53 -4.68 -1.68
CA GLY A 31 -7.19 -4.26 -2.04
C GLY A 31 -7.19 -3.38 -3.28
N ARG A 32 -7.97 -3.73 -4.32
CA ARG A 32 -8.09 -2.87 -5.50
C ARG A 32 -8.67 -1.50 -5.15
N ARG A 33 -9.77 -1.47 -4.37
CA ARG A 33 -10.38 -0.24 -3.89
C ARG A 33 -9.39 0.61 -3.09
N LEU A 34 -8.62 -0.02 -2.21
CA LEU A 34 -7.62 0.65 -1.38
C LEU A 34 -6.47 1.25 -2.21
N ILE A 35 -6.03 0.58 -3.28
CA ILE A 35 -5.01 1.12 -4.19
C ILE A 35 -5.55 2.32 -4.99
N ASP A 36 -6.79 2.24 -5.48
CA ASP A 36 -7.42 3.37 -6.17
C ASP A 36 -7.66 4.57 -5.22
N GLU A 37 -7.99 4.30 -3.96
CA GLU A 37 -8.10 5.32 -2.91
C GLU A 37 -6.74 5.95 -2.61
N LEU A 38 -5.69 5.14 -2.38
CA LEU A 38 -4.33 5.63 -2.16
C LEU A 38 -3.85 6.50 -3.31
N ARG A 39 -4.11 6.11 -4.56
CA ARG A 39 -3.77 6.93 -5.73
C ARG A 39 -4.50 8.27 -5.69
N THR A 40 -5.79 8.27 -5.37
CA THR A 40 -6.60 9.50 -5.26
C THR A 40 -6.03 10.45 -4.21
N THR A 41 -5.69 9.92 -3.04
CA THR A 41 -5.06 10.65 -1.94
C THR A 41 -3.70 11.21 -2.34
N VAL A 42 -2.84 10.40 -2.95
CA VAL A 42 -1.51 10.84 -3.44
C VAL A 42 -1.63 11.94 -4.49
N THR A 43 -2.58 11.83 -5.44
CA THR A 43 -2.83 12.88 -6.43
C THR A 43 -3.25 14.18 -5.77
N ARG A 44 -4.21 14.13 -4.84
CA ARG A 44 -4.68 15.29 -4.08
C ARG A 44 -3.52 15.95 -3.31
N ASP A 45 -2.69 15.17 -2.63
CA ASP A 45 -1.60 15.70 -1.82
C ASP A 45 -0.48 16.30 -2.69
N ALA A 46 -0.19 15.69 -3.84
CA ALA A 46 0.74 16.24 -4.82
C ALA A 46 0.21 17.55 -5.45
N GLU A 47 -1.10 17.65 -5.69
CA GLU A 47 -1.76 18.87 -6.14
C GLU A 47 -1.69 19.97 -5.09
N ALA A 48 -2.09 19.68 -3.84
CA ALA A 48 -2.02 20.61 -2.74
C ALA A 48 -0.58 21.14 -2.53
N PHE A 49 0.42 20.26 -2.60
CA PHE A 49 1.82 20.66 -2.53
C PHE A 49 2.22 21.62 -3.68
N ARG A 50 1.79 21.33 -4.92
CA ARG A 50 2.08 22.22 -6.05
C ARG A 50 1.41 23.58 -5.92
N GLU A 51 0.19 23.62 -5.38
CA GLU A 51 -0.54 24.87 -5.15
C GLU A 51 0.13 25.73 -4.07
N GLU A 52 0.64 25.12 -3.00
CA GLU A 52 1.40 25.82 -1.95
C GLU A 52 2.65 26.52 -2.51
N PHE A 53 3.31 25.90 -3.50
CA PHE A 53 4.51 26.41 -4.17
C PHE A 53 4.25 26.89 -5.60
N ALA A 54 3.07 27.47 -5.87
CA ALA A 54 2.67 27.90 -7.20
C ALA A 54 3.74 28.78 -7.88
N GLY A 55 4.19 28.36 -9.06
CA GLY A 55 5.22 29.06 -9.85
C GLY A 55 6.65 28.52 -9.67
N ASP A 56 6.91 27.67 -8.67
CA ASP A 56 8.21 27.02 -8.50
C ASP A 56 8.30 25.70 -9.28
N ARG A 57 8.93 25.73 -10.45
CA ARG A 57 9.11 24.54 -11.30
C ARG A 57 9.98 23.45 -10.65
N THR A 58 10.77 23.78 -9.63
CA THR A 58 11.58 22.79 -8.89
C THR A 58 10.73 21.95 -7.91
N ARG A 59 9.49 22.39 -7.67
CA ARG A 59 8.49 21.77 -6.81
C ARG A 59 7.38 21.09 -7.60
N ASP A 60 7.52 21.01 -8.92
CA ASP A 60 6.57 20.27 -9.74
C ASP A 60 6.58 18.78 -9.37
N VAL A 61 5.40 18.20 -9.20
CA VAL A 61 5.21 16.80 -8.86
C VAL A 61 4.10 16.24 -9.74
N ILE A 62 4.42 15.21 -10.48
CA ILE A 62 3.55 14.61 -11.49
C ILE A 62 3.15 13.22 -11.01
N VAL A 63 1.84 12.94 -11.00
CA VAL A 63 1.31 11.60 -10.74
C VAL A 63 0.83 11.00 -12.05
N GLU A 64 1.48 9.92 -12.47
CA GLU A 64 1.18 9.16 -13.68
C GLU A 64 0.44 7.86 -13.29
N ALA A 65 -0.82 7.76 -13.68
CA ALA A 65 -1.61 6.54 -13.48
C ALA A 65 -1.42 5.58 -14.66
N THR A 66 -1.22 4.29 -14.38
CA THR A 66 -1.08 3.26 -15.44
C THR A 66 -2.43 2.73 -15.91
N ALA A 67 -3.30 2.31 -14.97
CA ALA A 67 -4.69 1.90 -15.19
C ALA A 67 -5.45 1.81 -13.84
N PRO A 68 -6.79 1.78 -13.82
CA PRO A 68 -7.57 1.56 -12.59
C PRO A 68 -7.27 0.21 -11.93
N GLY A 69 -6.93 0.20 -10.65
CA GLY A 69 -6.47 -0.99 -9.92
C GLY A 69 -5.05 -1.47 -10.26
N ALA A 70 -4.36 -0.81 -11.19
CA ALA A 70 -2.94 -1.00 -11.41
C ALA A 70 -2.13 -0.03 -10.52
N GLY A 71 -0.81 -0.14 -10.63
CA GLY A 71 0.11 0.79 -10.00
C GLY A 71 0.02 2.22 -10.53
N PHE A 72 0.80 3.09 -9.91
CA PHE A 72 1.00 4.47 -10.33
C PHE A 72 2.44 4.91 -10.06
N VAL A 73 2.85 5.99 -10.71
CA VAL A 73 4.18 6.56 -10.58
C VAL A 73 4.07 8.01 -10.15
N VAL A 74 4.82 8.41 -9.13
CA VAL A 74 4.97 9.81 -8.72
C VAL A 74 6.37 10.27 -9.12
N ARG A 75 6.46 11.40 -9.83
CA ARG A 75 7.74 11.92 -10.35
C ARG A 75 7.92 13.37 -9.92
N LYS A 76 9.09 13.65 -9.39
CA LYS A 76 9.62 15.00 -9.24
C LYS A 76 10.72 15.20 -10.28
N PRO A 77 10.65 16.22 -11.16
CA PRO A 77 11.67 16.47 -12.16
C PRO A 77 12.93 17.09 -11.52
N ALA A 78 13.93 17.36 -12.36
CA ALA A 78 15.15 18.06 -11.96
C ALA A 78 14.83 19.41 -11.27
N PRO A 79 15.68 19.87 -10.32
CA PRO A 79 17.04 19.40 -10.04
C PRO A 79 17.14 18.20 -9.07
N ALA A 80 16.07 17.87 -8.34
CA ALA A 80 16.02 16.74 -7.42
C ALA A 80 15.18 15.61 -8.03
N ALA A 81 15.68 15.02 -9.12
CA ALA A 81 14.93 14.05 -9.91
C ALA A 81 14.69 12.76 -9.11
N VAL A 82 13.43 12.52 -8.72
CA VAL A 82 13.01 11.35 -7.96
C VAL A 82 11.76 10.75 -8.59
N SER A 83 11.70 9.43 -8.66
CA SER A 83 10.49 8.70 -8.99
C SER A 83 10.15 7.68 -7.91
N LEU A 84 8.89 7.63 -7.51
CA LEU A 84 8.28 6.56 -6.73
C LEU A 84 7.37 5.75 -7.66
N THR A 85 7.57 4.44 -7.76
CA THR A 85 6.69 3.50 -8.44
C THR A 85 5.98 2.63 -7.43
N VAL A 86 4.65 2.67 -7.42
CA VAL A 86 3.81 1.84 -6.56
C VAL A 86 3.24 0.70 -7.39
N THR A 87 3.58 -0.54 -7.05
CA THR A 87 3.17 -1.74 -7.77
C THR A 87 2.37 -2.66 -6.84
N PRO A 88 1.04 -2.79 -7.02
CA PRO A 88 0.24 -3.71 -6.23
C PRO A 88 0.50 -5.16 -6.65
N ASN A 89 0.55 -6.06 -5.65
CA ASN A 89 0.54 -7.51 -5.80
C ASN A 89 -0.56 -8.08 -4.89
N LEU A 90 -1.79 -8.04 -5.40
CA LEU A 90 -2.97 -8.46 -4.65
C LEU A 90 -2.99 -9.97 -4.37
N GLU A 91 -2.36 -10.78 -5.22
CA GLU A 91 -2.20 -12.23 -4.99
C GLU A 91 -1.41 -12.51 -3.71
N SER A 92 -0.40 -11.68 -3.43
CA SER A 92 0.41 -11.75 -2.21
C SER A 92 -0.07 -10.82 -1.09
N ALA A 93 -1.25 -10.20 -1.23
CA ALA A 93 -1.76 -9.18 -0.31
C ALA A 93 -0.72 -8.10 0.02
N ALA A 94 0.00 -7.61 -0.99
CA ALA A 94 1.11 -6.68 -0.80
C ALA A 94 1.14 -5.60 -1.87
N MET A 95 1.92 -4.56 -1.63
CA MET A 95 2.30 -3.53 -2.59
C MET A 95 3.77 -3.22 -2.41
N VAL A 96 4.46 -3.03 -3.54
CA VAL A 96 5.87 -2.64 -3.57
C VAL A 96 5.96 -1.17 -3.96
N CYS A 97 6.58 -0.37 -3.10
CA CYS A 97 6.87 1.04 -3.34
C CYS A 97 8.37 1.17 -3.61
N HIS A 98 8.74 1.46 -4.85
CA HIS A 98 10.12 1.54 -5.30
C HIS A 98 10.50 2.98 -5.61
N TYR A 99 11.49 3.50 -4.90
CA TYR A 99 12.07 4.81 -5.17
C TYR A 99 13.32 4.70 -6.03
N ARG A 100 13.50 5.69 -6.89
CA ARG A 100 14.72 5.91 -7.66
C ARG A 100 15.09 7.39 -7.60
N PHE A 101 16.27 7.68 -7.06
CA PHE A 101 16.83 9.01 -6.87
C PHE A 101 17.95 9.21 -7.87
N THR A 102 17.76 10.13 -8.81
CA THR A 102 18.80 10.48 -9.79
C THR A 102 19.64 11.62 -9.23
N LEU A 103 20.91 11.33 -8.98
CA LEU A 103 21.85 12.30 -8.43
C LEU A 103 22.47 13.14 -9.57
N THR A 104 22.67 14.44 -9.32
CA THR A 104 23.25 15.37 -10.31
C THR A 104 24.78 15.31 -10.37
N ASN A 105 25.41 14.51 -9.51
CA ASN A 105 26.87 14.40 -9.38
C ASN A 105 27.50 13.31 -10.26
N GLY A 106 26.73 12.74 -11.21
CA GLY A 106 27.21 11.68 -12.11
C GLY A 106 27.31 10.29 -11.46
N LEU A 107 26.90 10.14 -10.20
CA LEU A 107 26.79 8.82 -9.57
C LEU A 107 25.57 8.04 -10.11
N PRO A 108 25.62 6.70 -10.07
CA PRO A 108 24.46 5.88 -10.36
C PRO A 108 23.25 6.29 -9.51
N PRO A 109 22.02 6.16 -10.04
CA PRO A 109 20.82 6.42 -9.27
C PRO A 109 20.78 5.55 -8.00
N ARG A 110 20.42 6.16 -6.87
CA ARG A 110 20.16 5.42 -5.64
C ARG A 110 18.74 4.87 -5.71
N GLU A 111 18.58 3.62 -5.32
CA GLU A 111 17.27 2.96 -5.26
C GLU A 111 16.94 2.61 -3.81
N ASP A 112 15.66 2.66 -3.48
CA ASP A 112 15.12 2.29 -2.17
C ASP A 112 13.78 1.57 -2.36
N ARG A 113 13.48 0.60 -1.51
CA ARG A 113 12.31 -0.26 -1.66
C ARG A 113 11.60 -0.44 -0.34
N ILE A 114 10.28 -0.22 -0.40
CA ILE A 114 9.36 -0.42 0.71
C ILE A 114 8.32 -1.45 0.30
N ASP A 115 8.21 -2.52 1.09
CA ASP A 115 7.13 -3.50 0.95
C ASP A 115 6.03 -3.18 1.97
N VAL A 116 4.79 -3.05 1.50
CA VAL A 116 3.60 -2.81 2.31
C VAL A 116 2.67 -4.01 2.21
N LEU A 117 2.28 -4.57 3.34
CA LEU A 117 1.31 -5.65 3.43
C LEU A 117 -0.10 -5.08 3.59
N LEU A 118 -1.07 -5.70 2.93
CA LEU A 118 -2.49 -5.45 3.09
C LEU A 118 -3.04 -6.48 4.08
N VAL A 119 -3.44 -6.02 5.26
CA VAL A 119 -3.82 -6.90 6.37
C VAL A 119 -5.26 -6.60 6.76
N GLY A 120 -6.11 -7.62 6.87
CA GLY A 120 -7.44 -7.45 7.44
C GLY A 120 -7.35 -7.15 8.93
N ASP A 121 -8.17 -6.23 9.43
CA ASP A 121 -8.20 -5.85 10.86
C ASP A 121 -9.17 -6.68 11.71
N GLY A 122 -9.69 -7.77 11.15
CA GLY A 122 -10.74 -8.60 11.76
C GLY A 122 -12.16 -8.15 11.38
N GLY A 123 -12.31 -7.05 10.63
CA GLY A 123 -13.55 -6.64 9.98
C GLY A 123 -13.48 -6.69 8.45
N GLU A 124 -14.27 -5.85 7.79
CA GLU A 124 -14.26 -5.71 6.32
C GLU A 124 -13.19 -4.72 5.82
N THR A 125 -12.36 -4.19 6.71
CA THR A 125 -11.38 -3.14 6.41
C THR A 125 -9.97 -3.70 6.28
N LEU A 126 -9.22 -3.17 5.31
CA LEU A 126 -7.81 -3.49 5.11
C LEU A 126 -6.95 -2.37 5.70
N GLN A 127 -5.95 -2.75 6.47
CA GLN A 127 -4.86 -1.90 6.94
C GLN A 127 -3.62 -2.11 6.08
N MET A 128 -2.77 -1.09 6.05
CA MET A 128 -1.50 -1.12 5.33
C MET A 128 -0.36 -1.19 6.33
N LYS A 129 0.51 -2.20 6.23
CA LYS A 129 1.59 -2.42 7.19
C LYS A 129 2.94 -2.44 6.50
N HIS A 130 3.86 -1.59 6.93
CA HIS A 130 5.25 -1.62 6.48
C HIS A 130 5.91 -2.94 6.90
N HIS A 131 6.40 -3.73 5.95
CA HIS A 131 6.94 -5.06 6.20
C HIS A 131 8.18 -5.04 7.09
N GLY A 132 9.09 -4.08 6.88
CA GLY A 132 10.39 -4.04 7.60
C GLY A 132 10.34 -3.45 9.02
N THR A 133 9.39 -2.54 9.30
CA THR A 133 9.29 -1.84 10.60
C THR A 133 8.08 -2.26 11.41
N GLY A 134 7.12 -2.95 10.78
CA GLY A 134 5.84 -3.29 11.39
C GLY A 134 4.89 -2.11 11.56
N GLN A 135 5.26 -0.90 11.11
CA GLN A 135 4.42 0.29 11.21
C GLN A 135 3.10 0.08 10.47
N VAL A 136 1.99 0.36 11.14
CA VAL A 136 0.64 0.25 10.58
C VAL A 136 0.14 1.64 10.20
N PHE A 137 -0.39 1.76 8.99
CA PHE A 137 -1.09 2.93 8.48
C PHE A 137 -2.59 2.64 8.46
N ALA A 138 -3.32 3.36 9.29
CA ALA A 138 -4.78 3.20 9.43
C ALA A 138 -5.57 3.86 8.29
N THR A 139 -4.97 4.82 7.57
CA THR A 139 -5.61 5.56 6.47
C THR A 139 -4.67 5.68 5.27
N THR A 140 -5.26 5.94 4.10
CA THR A 140 -4.51 6.28 2.90
C THR A 140 -3.78 7.62 3.02
N ASP A 141 -4.29 8.57 3.82
CA ASP A 141 -3.62 9.85 4.10
C ASP A 141 -2.26 9.64 4.79
N ALA A 142 -2.24 8.83 5.85
CA ALA A 142 -1.00 8.56 6.59
C ALA A 142 0.04 7.83 5.73
N LEU A 143 -0.42 6.90 4.88
CA LEU A 143 0.48 6.25 3.92
C LEU A 143 0.92 7.20 2.81
N SER A 144 0.05 8.06 2.30
CA SER A 144 0.37 9.06 1.27
C SER A 144 1.48 9.98 1.73
N GLU A 145 1.34 10.57 2.92
CA GLU A 145 2.37 11.41 3.53
C GLU A 145 3.70 10.65 3.67
N PHE A 146 3.63 9.43 4.21
CA PHE A 146 4.79 8.58 4.37
C PHE A 146 5.49 8.30 3.02
N LEU A 147 4.72 8.04 1.95
CA LEU A 147 5.27 7.74 0.64
C LEU A 147 5.80 8.98 -0.10
N LEU A 148 5.20 10.14 0.11
CA LEU A 148 5.52 11.36 -0.62
C LEU A 148 6.74 12.09 -0.07
N VAL A 149 6.99 12.09 1.24
CA VAL A 149 8.12 12.84 1.85
C VAL A 149 9.46 12.62 1.12
N PRO A 150 9.88 11.39 0.76
CA PRO A 150 11.14 11.20 0.03
C PRO A 150 11.14 11.81 -1.38
N VAL A 151 9.99 11.79 -2.06
CA VAL A 151 9.80 12.43 -3.37
C VAL A 151 9.90 13.95 -3.23
N LEU A 152 9.15 14.53 -2.28
CA LEU A 152 9.07 15.97 -2.08
C LEU A 152 10.41 16.57 -1.64
N THR A 153 11.15 15.85 -0.79
CA THR A 153 12.46 16.30 -0.27
C THR A 153 13.62 15.97 -1.20
N GLY A 154 13.46 15.01 -2.12
CA GLY A 154 14.55 14.51 -2.94
C GLY A 154 15.55 13.64 -2.17
N ARG A 155 15.20 13.18 -0.96
CA ARG A 155 16.09 12.49 -0.04
C ARG A 155 15.51 11.13 0.37
N PRO A 156 16.30 10.05 0.31
CA PRO A 156 15.91 8.76 0.87
C PRO A 156 15.71 8.85 2.39
N ARG A 157 14.92 7.92 2.94
CA ARG A 157 14.70 7.79 4.38
C ARG A 157 15.91 7.17 5.08
#